data_AF-A0A350CIB7-F1
#
_entry.id   AF-A0A350CIB7-F1
#
_cell.length_a   1.000
_cell.length_b   1.000
_cell.length_c   1.000
_cell.angle_alpha   90.00
_cell.angle_beta   90.00
_cell.angle_gamma   90.00
#
_symmetry.space_group_name_H-M   'P 1'
#
loop_
_entity.id
_entity.type
_entity.pdbx_description
1 polymer ?
#
loop_
_entity_poly.entity_id
_entity_poly.type
_entity_poly.pdbx_seq_one_letter_code
_entity_poly.pdbx_strand_id
1 'polypeptide(L)'
;RPAVLLQVNVSREDSKTGFGADELPRIWDQVLENAEQVEIRGLMTMAAESSDPEDARPVFAELRHLRDLLNELPATRQRGIRLSELSMGMSGDFEQAVEEGATLLRIGSLLFRGLGADSG
;
A
#
# COMPACT_ATOMS: atom_id res chain seq x y z
N ARG A 1 -17.91 -9.22 -5.31
CA ARG A 1 -16.45 -9.44 -5.28
C ARG A 1 -15.90 -8.64 -4.13
N PRO A 2 -15.16 -9.23 -3.18
CA PRO A 2 -14.55 -8.46 -2.11
C PRO A 2 -13.57 -7.43 -2.68
N ALA A 3 -13.56 -6.23 -2.10
CA ALA A 3 -12.56 -5.22 -2.41
C ALA A 3 -11.22 -5.63 -1.77
N VAL A 4 -10.14 -5.56 -2.53
CA VAL A 4 -8.80 -5.93 -2.09
C VAL A 4 -7.78 -4.85 -2.46
N LEU A 5 -6.70 -4.81 -1.70
CA LEU A 5 -5.51 -4.04 -2.03
C LEU A 5 -4.35 -5.01 -2.25
N LEU A 6 -3.47 -4.68 -3.19
CA LEU A 6 -2.27 -5.47 -3.42
C LEU A 6 -1.14 -4.95 -2.54
N GLN A 7 -0.58 -5.85 -1.72
CA GLN A 7 0.59 -5.54 -0.91
C GLN A 7 1.85 -5.53 -1.78
N VAL A 8 2.60 -4.44 -1.73
CA VAL A 8 3.84 -4.22 -2.48
C VAL A 8 5.00 -4.07 -1.50
N ASN A 9 6.04 -4.88 -1.71
CA ASN A 9 7.31 -4.75 -1.02
C ASN A 9 8.16 -3.67 -1.70
N VAL A 10 7.91 -2.43 -1.29
CA VAL A 10 8.63 -1.26 -1.81
C VAL A 10 10.00 -1.10 -1.13
N SER A 11 10.14 -1.51 0.13
CA SER A 11 11.41 -1.41 0.87
C SER A 11 12.45 -2.44 0.43
N ARG A 12 12.10 -3.37 -0.47
CA ARG A 12 13.00 -4.38 -1.06
C ARG A 12 13.70 -5.23 0.01
N GLU A 13 13.01 -5.48 1.11
CA GLU A 13 13.51 -6.37 2.18
C GLU A 13 13.10 -7.80 1.89
N ASP A 14 14.05 -8.74 1.87
CA ASP A 14 13.78 -10.17 1.63
C ASP A 14 12.83 -10.80 2.68
N SER A 15 12.75 -10.20 3.87
CA SER A 15 11.85 -10.62 4.96
C SER A 15 10.39 -10.23 4.73
N LYS A 16 10.10 -9.30 3.81
CA LYS A 16 8.76 -8.76 3.59
C LYS A 16 8.04 -9.45 2.43
N THR A 17 6.80 -9.82 2.69
CA THR A 17 5.89 -10.41 1.69
C THR A 17 5.26 -9.34 0.80
N GLY A 18 4.90 -9.71 -0.42
CA GLY A 18 4.24 -8.83 -1.40
C GLY A 18 4.95 -8.83 -2.74
N PHE A 19 4.33 -8.16 -3.72
CA PHE A 19 4.94 -8.01 -5.04
C PHE A 19 6.15 -7.06 -4.98
N GLY A 20 7.19 -7.36 -5.75
CA GLY A 20 8.26 -6.39 -5.97
C GLY A 20 7.72 -5.17 -6.73
N ALA A 21 8.12 -3.96 -6.33
CA ALA A 21 7.69 -2.73 -7.00
C ALA A 21 8.04 -2.72 -8.51
N ASP A 22 9.19 -3.29 -8.87
CA ASP A 22 9.68 -3.40 -10.25
C ASP A 22 9.10 -4.60 -11.03
N GLU A 23 8.51 -5.56 -10.31
CA GLU A 23 7.91 -6.78 -10.87
C GLU A 23 6.44 -6.55 -11.21
N LEU A 24 5.68 -5.92 -10.32
CA LEU A 24 4.22 -5.78 -10.44
C LEU A 24 3.77 -5.19 -11.79
N PRO A 25 4.40 -4.13 -12.34
CA PRO A 25 4.03 -3.62 -13.66
C PRO A 25 4.25 -4.61 -14.80
N ARG A 26 5.20 -5.55 -14.68
CA ARG A 26 5.56 -6.51 -15.73
C ARG A 26 4.57 -7.67 -15.81
N ILE A 27 3.98 -8.03 -14.68
CA ILE A 27 3.01 -9.13 -14.56
C ILE A 27 1.57 -8.63 -14.42
N TRP A 28 1.34 -7.32 -14.58
CA TRP A 28 0.07 -6.69 -14.27
C TRP A 28 -1.11 -7.30 -15.01
N ASP A 29 -0.96 -7.58 -16.30
CA ASP A 29 -2.00 -8.19 -17.12
C ASP A 29 -2.42 -9.55 -16.58
N GLN A 30 -1.44 -10.37 -16.17
CA GLN A 30 -1.66 -11.69 -15.57
C GLN A 30 -2.35 -11.58 -14.21
N VAL A 31 -1.98 -10.58 -13.40
CA VAL A 31 -2.66 -10.29 -12.12
C VAL A 31 -4.14 -9.97 -12.38
N LEU A 32 -4.44 -9.11 -13.37
CA LEU A 32 -5.81 -8.74 -13.71
C LEU A 32 -6.63 -9.91 -14.26
N GLU A 33 -6.01 -10.80 -15.03
CA GLU A 33 -6.63 -12.03 -15.55
C GLU A 33 -7.01 -13.01 -14.42
N ASN A 34 -6.19 -13.12 -13.38
CA ASN A 34 -6.45 -14.03 -12.26
C ASN A 34 -7.35 -13.41 -11.17
N ALA A 35 -7.61 -12.10 -11.22
CA ALA A 35 -8.36 -11.37 -10.20
C ALA A 35 -9.88 -11.29 -10.46
N GLU A 36 -10.46 -12.16 -11.28
CA GLU A 36 -11.88 -12.07 -11.68
C GLU A 36 -12.88 -12.16 -10.52
N GLN A 37 -12.48 -12.75 -9.40
CA GLN A 37 -13.32 -12.95 -8.20
C GLN A 37 -13.20 -11.83 -7.17
N VAL A 38 -12.26 -10.89 -7.35
CA VAL A 38 -12.00 -9.78 -6.43
C VAL A 38 -12.09 -8.44 -7.16
N GLU A 39 -12.11 -7.35 -6.41
CA GLU A 39 -12.03 -6.00 -6.97
C GLU A 39 -10.79 -5.30 -6.44
N ILE A 40 -9.78 -5.15 -7.29
CA ILE A 40 -8.52 -4.48 -6.91
C ILE A 40 -8.78 -2.97 -6.86
N ARG A 41 -8.71 -2.38 -5.67
CA ARG A 41 -9.00 -0.96 -5.42
C ARG A 41 -7.77 -0.08 -5.29
N GLY A 42 -6.59 -0.68 -5.10
CA GLY A 42 -5.38 0.08 -4.86
C GLY A 42 -4.25 -0.76 -4.32
N LEU A 43 -3.27 -0.07 -3.73
CA LEU A 43 -2.04 -0.67 -3.24
C LEU A 43 -1.89 -0.49 -1.73
N MET A 44 -1.07 -1.34 -1.14
CA MET A 44 -0.73 -1.30 0.27
C MET A 44 0.78 -1.51 0.45
N THR A 45 1.40 -0.83 1.39
CA THR A 45 2.78 -1.11 1.81
C THR A 45 3.01 -0.88 3.30
N MET A 46 4.13 -1.41 3.80
CA MET A 46 4.66 -1.15 5.13
C MET A 46 6.12 -0.69 5.00
N ALA A 47 6.39 0.54 5.42
CA ALA A 47 7.76 1.03 5.57
C ALA A 47 8.50 0.19 6.63
N ALA A 48 9.83 0.22 6.61
CA ALA A 48 10.62 -0.36 7.69
C ALA A 48 10.37 0.41 8.99
N GLU A 49 10.49 -0.26 10.13
CA GLU A 49 10.52 0.47 11.40
C GLU A 49 11.78 1.34 11.43
N SER A 50 11.59 2.64 11.60
CA SER A 50 12.67 3.61 11.80
C SER A 50 12.38 4.51 13.00
N SER A 51 13.45 5.05 13.60
CA SER A 51 13.36 6.12 14.60
C SER A 51 13.00 7.46 13.98
N ASP A 52 13.26 7.66 12.68
CA ASP A 52 12.90 8.86 11.95
C ASP A 52 11.73 8.57 10.99
N PRO A 53 10.54 9.16 11.20
CA PRO A 53 9.40 9.01 10.29
C PRO A 53 9.71 9.41 8.84
N GLU A 54 10.70 10.28 8.62
CA GLU A 54 11.14 10.72 7.30
C GLU A 54 11.68 9.57 6.43
N ASP A 55 12.24 8.53 7.05
CA ASP A 55 12.75 7.36 6.32
C ASP A 55 11.62 6.58 5.61
N ALA A 56 10.37 6.76 6.05
CA ALA A 56 9.20 6.15 5.41
C ALA A 56 8.72 6.93 4.18
N ARG A 57 9.04 8.23 4.06
CA ARG A 57 8.51 9.09 2.99
C ARG A 57 8.90 8.60 1.58
N PRO A 58 10.15 8.18 1.28
CA PRO A 58 10.51 7.63 -0.02
C PRO A 58 9.70 6.37 -0.40
N VAL A 59 9.40 5.52 0.58
CA VAL A 59 8.59 4.30 0.40
C VAL A 59 7.15 4.67 0.01
N PHE A 60 6.56 5.67 0.67
CA PHE A 60 5.20 6.12 0.37
C PHE A 60 5.11 6.83 -0.98
N ALA A 61 6.10 7.66 -1.31
CA ALA A 61 6.20 8.30 -2.62
C ALA A 61 6.32 7.27 -3.75
N GLU A 62 7.13 6.23 -3.57
CA GLU A 62 7.28 5.16 -4.56
C GLU A 62 5.98 4.35 -4.72
N LEU A 63 5.26 4.03 -3.63
CA LEU A 63 3.96 3.36 -3.72
C LEU A 63 2.93 4.21 -4.49
N ARG A 64 2.91 5.54 -4.26
CA ARG A 64 2.05 6.46 -5.01
C ARG A 64 2.39 6.42 -6.50
N HIS A 65 3.67 6.56 -6.86
CA HIS A 65 4.09 6.52 -8.25
C HIS A 65 3.75 5.19 -8.92
N LEU A 66 3.88 4.08 -8.21
CA LEU A 66 3.49 2.77 -8.71
C LEU A 66 1.98 2.69 -8.97
N ARG A 67 1.15 3.18 -8.04
CA ARG A 67 -0.32 3.25 -8.23
C ARG A 67 -0.69 4.08 -9.45
N ASP A 68 -0.03 5.22 -9.64
CA ASP A 68 -0.28 6.11 -10.78
C ASP A 68 0.15 5.44 -12.10
N LEU A 69 1.34 4.82 -12.12
CA LEU A 69 1.83 4.05 -13.27
C LEU A 69 0.85 2.93 -13.67
N LEU A 70 0.38 2.14 -12.70
CA LEU A 70 -0.54 1.05 -12.97
C LEU A 70 -1.89 1.56 -13.50
N ASN A 71 -2.39 2.71 -13.04
CA ASN A 71 -3.58 3.36 -13.61
C ASN A 71 -3.40 3.77 -15.08
N GLU A 72 -2.18 4.10 -15.49
CA GLU A 72 -1.87 4.50 -16.87
C GLU A 72 -1.74 3.31 -17.83
N LEU A 73 -1.55 2.09 -17.33
CA LEU A 73 -1.37 0.90 -18.17
C LEU A 73 -2.64 0.59 -19.00
N PRO A 74 -2.48 0.18 -20.27
CA PRO A 74 -3.60 -0.16 -21.15
C PRO A 74 -4.56 -1.18 -20.56
N ALA A 75 -4.05 -2.24 -19.92
CA ALA A 75 -4.89 -3.30 -19.36
C ALA A 75 -5.81 -2.79 -18.24
N THR A 76 -5.34 -1.86 -17.41
CA THR A 76 -6.15 -1.20 -16.37
C THR A 76 -7.29 -0.42 -16.99
N ARG A 77 -6.95 0.43 -17.97
CA ARG A 77 -7.90 1.31 -18.66
C ARG A 77 -8.94 0.54 -19.46
N GLN A 78 -8.53 -0.47 -20.20
CA GLN A 78 -9.41 -1.32 -21.02
C GLN A 78 -10.41 -2.10 -20.17
N ARG A 79 -10.01 -2.51 -18.96
CA ARG A 79 -10.89 -3.19 -18.00
C ARG A 79 -11.74 -2.22 -17.15
N GLY A 80 -11.58 -0.90 -17.33
CA GLY A 80 -12.29 0.11 -16.54
C GLY A 80 -11.93 0.10 -15.06
N ILE A 81 -10.73 -0.41 -14.71
CA ILE A 81 -10.25 -0.44 -13.32
C ILE A 81 -9.70 0.93 -12.96
N ARG A 82 -9.91 1.35 -11.71
CA ARG A 82 -9.31 2.55 -11.14
C ARG A 82 -8.75 2.23 -9.77
N LEU A 83 -7.44 2.33 -9.63
CA LEU A 83 -6.74 2.20 -8.36
C LEU A 83 -6.81 3.55 -7.63
N SER A 84 -7.74 3.70 -6.69
CA SER A 84 -7.91 4.92 -5.89
C SER A 84 -7.18 4.86 -4.55
N GLU A 85 -6.98 3.67 -4.01
CA GLU A 85 -6.54 3.51 -2.63
C GLU A 85 -5.01 3.39 -2.49
N LEU A 86 -4.49 4.03 -1.45
CA LEU A 86 -3.15 3.83 -0.92
C LEU A 86 -3.25 3.56 0.58
N SER A 87 -3.09 2.29 0.95
CA SER A 87 -2.96 1.89 2.35
C SER A 87 -1.51 1.92 2.78
N MET A 88 -1.13 3.02 3.42
CA MET A 88 0.23 3.26 3.91
C MET A 88 0.18 4.21 5.10
N GLY A 89 1.16 4.15 5.99
CA GLY A 89 1.14 4.89 7.26
C GLY A 89 0.51 4.12 8.42
N MET A 90 1.23 4.12 9.53
CA MET A 90 0.91 3.55 10.84
C MET A 90 1.15 4.62 11.91
N SER A 91 0.98 4.27 13.19
CA SER A 91 1.07 5.22 14.30
C SER A 91 2.33 6.11 14.33
N GLY A 92 3.46 5.64 13.78
CA GLY A 92 4.75 6.36 13.83
C GLY A 92 5.06 7.23 12.61
N ASP A 93 4.39 7.03 11.48
CA ASP A 93 4.75 7.62 10.19
C ASP A 93 3.53 8.10 9.38
N PHE A 94 2.34 8.14 9.99
CA PHE A 94 1.10 8.50 9.31
C PHE A 94 1.10 9.91 8.72
N GLU A 95 1.79 10.88 9.32
CA GLU A 95 1.87 12.24 8.78
C GLU A 95 2.55 12.23 7.41
N GLN A 96 3.65 11.50 7.27
CA GLN A 96 4.36 11.35 6.00
C GLN A 96 3.54 10.58 4.98
N ALA A 97 2.78 9.58 5.44
CA ALA A 97 1.85 8.87 4.58
C ALA A 97 0.75 9.79 4.03
N VAL A 98 0.19 10.68 4.86
CA VAL A 98 -0.83 11.66 4.43
C VAL A 98 -0.25 12.62 3.40
N GLU A 99 0.93 13.17 3.64
CA GLU A 99 1.62 14.07 2.70
C GLU A 99 1.87 13.39 1.35
N GLU A 100 2.20 12.10 1.34
CA GLU A 100 2.38 11.32 0.12
C GLU A 100 1.08 10.76 -0.48
N GLY A 101 -0.08 11.11 0.07
CA GLY A 101 -1.38 10.84 -0.52
C GLY A 101 -2.04 9.52 -0.09
N ALA A 102 -1.74 9.04 1.12
CA ALA A 102 -2.44 7.91 1.72
C ALA A 102 -3.95 8.18 1.79
N THR A 103 -4.74 7.15 1.47
CA THR A 103 -6.21 7.18 1.59
C THR A 103 -6.69 6.31 2.75
N LEU A 104 -5.84 5.38 3.21
CA LEU A 104 -6.14 4.44 4.29
C LEU A 104 -4.94 4.37 5.25
N LEU A 105 -5.08 4.97 6.43
CA LEU A 105 -4.10 4.87 7.51
C LEU A 105 -4.42 3.68 8.42
N ARG A 106 -3.39 3.06 9.00
CA ARG A 106 -3.52 1.92 9.92
C ARG A 106 -3.03 2.30 11.32
N ILE A 107 -3.87 3.00 12.07
CA ILE A 107 -3.48 3.53 13.39
C ILE A 107 -3.91 2.58 14.51
N GLY A 108 -2.94 2.12 15.31
CA GLY A 108 -3.18 1.23 16.45
C GLY A 108 -2.74 1.88 17.75
N SER A 109 -1.46 1.74 18.09
CA SER A 109 -0.87 2.21 19.35
C SER A 109 -1.12 3.69 19.68
N LEU A 110 -1.28 4.56 18.68
CA LEU A 110 -1.61 5.96 18.91
C LEU A 110 -3.07 6.15 19.36
N LEU A 111 -4.02 5.40 18.79
CA LEU A 111 -5.44 5.46 19.17
C LEU A 111 -5.71 4.85 20.55
N PHE A 112 -5.02 3.75 20.86
CA PHE A 112 -5.23 3.03 22.12
C PHE A 112 -4.29 3.47 23.25
N ARG A 113 -3.49 4.53 23.05
CA ARG A 113 -2.57 5.02 24.09
C ARG A 113 -3.35 5.42 25.35
N GLY A 114 -2.96 4.86 26.49
CA GLY A 114 -3.58 5.17 27.78
C GLY A 114 -4.87 4.40 28.06
N LEU A 115 -5.36 3.61 27.10
CA LEU A 115 -6.22 2.49 27.44
C LEU A 115 -5.29 1.41 27.97
N GLY A 116 -5.28 1.23 29.30
CA GLY A 116 -4.57 0.13 29.91
C GLY A 116 -4.93 -1.17 29.21
N ALA A 117 -3.96 -2.07 29.06
CA ALA A 117 -4.29 -3.48 28.94
C ALA A 117 -4.92 -3.89 30.29
N ASP A 118 -6.17 -3.50 30.52
CA ASP A 118 -6.91 -4.00 31.65
C ASP A 118 -7.14 -5.48 31.40
N SER A 119 -6.36 -6.27 32.13
CA SER A 119 -6.70 -7.59 32.66
C SER A 119 -6.94 -8.70 31.64
N GLY A 120 -5.84 -9.40 31.31
CA GLY A 120 -5.85 -10.84 31.03
C GLY A 120 -4.92 -11.53 32.01
#